data_AF-A0A0S8KFT0-F1
#
_entry.id   AF-A0A0S8KFT0-F1
#
_cell.length_a   1.000
_cell.length_b   1.000
_cell.length_c   1.000
_cell.angle_alpha   90.00
_cell.angle_beta   90.00
_cell.angle_gamma   90.00
#
_symmetry.space_group_name_H-M   'P 1'
#
loop_
_entity.id
_entity.type
_entity.pdbx_description
1 polymer ?
#
loop_
_entity_poly.entity_id
_entity_poly.type
_entity_poly.pdbx_seq_one_letter_code
_entity_poly.pdbx_strand_id
1 'polypeptide(L)'
;MASDTEEGSTRAPSAGRPRERTQRPQRSRYSRRRTRKKCAFCDDESLPIDYKKANSLQNYLTDRGKILPRRATGTCARHQRRIAVAIKRARHLALLPFTADHMRSG
;
A
#
# COMPACT_ATOMS: atom_id res chain seq x y z
N MET A 1 13.99 77.00 -18.09
CA MET A 1 12.68 76.98 -18.76
C MET A 1 11.96 75.71 -18.33
N ALA A 2 10.82 75.88 -17.66
CA ALA A 2 9.77 74.87 -17.54
C ALA A 2 9.32 74.49 -18.97
N SER A 3 8.85 73.29 -19.28
CA SER A 3 7.62 72.60 -18.87
C SER A 3 7.62 71.29 -19.69
N ASP A 4 7.06 70.13 -19.33
CA ASP A 4 5.64 69.73 -19.35
C ASP A 4 5.64 68.19 -19.13
N THR A 5 4.96 67.60 -18.15
CA THR A 5 3.55 67.13 -18.10
C THR A 5 3.32 65.72 -18.73
N GLU A 6 2.54 64.92 -17.99
CA GLU A 6 1.69 63.76 -18.40
C GLU A 6 2.27 62.34 -18.31
N GLU A 7 1.92 61.58 -17.27
CA GLU A 7 0.76 60.64 -17.15
C GLU A 7 1.02 59.26 -17.78
N GLY A 8 0.90 58.18 -17.00
CA GLY A 8 1.04 56.84 -17.59
C GLY A 8 1.02 55.63 -16.65
N SER A 9 -0.16 55.33 -16.10
CA SER A 9 -0.67 53.95 -15.91
C SER A 9 0.15 52.99 -15.02
N THR A 10 -0.09 53.05 -13.70
CA THR A 10 0.14 51.91 -12.79
C THR A 10 -0.76 50.73 -13.18
N ARG A 11 -0.18 49.72 -13.86
CA ARG A 11 -0.84 48.42 -14.01
C ARG A 11 -0.80 47.68 -12.68
N ALA A 12 -1.91 47.66 -11.96
CA ALA A 12 -2.10 46.83 -10.78
C ALA A 12 -1.87 45.34 -11.13
N PRO A 13 -1.12 44.56 -10.33
CA PRO A 13 -1.07 43.12 -10.50
C PRO A 13 -2.43 42.51 -10.12
N SER A 14 -2.97 41.69 -11.01
CA SER A 14 -4.21 40.94 -10.81
C SER A 14 -4.18 40.16 -9.50
N ALA A 15 -5.04 40.52 -8.56
CA ALA A 15 -5.30 39.76 -7.35
C ALA A 15 -5.77 38.35 -7.73
N GLY A 16 -4.87 37.37 -7.60
CA GLY A 16 -5.23 35.96 -7.68
C GLY A 16 -6.25 35.66 -6.58
N ARG A 17 -7.43 35.17 -6.97
CA ARG A 17 -8.48 34.74 -6.02
C ARG A 17 -7.88 33.79 -4.98
N PRO A 18 -8.10 34.01 -3.67
CA PRO A 18 -7.67 33.05 -2.67
C PRO A 18 -8.40 31.74 -2.92
N ARG A 19 -7.64 30.67 -3.19
CA ARG A 19 -8.17 29.30 -3.25
C ARG A 19 -8.73 28.99 -1.87
N GLU A 20 -10.05 28.85 -1.81
CA GLU A 20 -10.77 28.45 -0.61
C GLU A 20 -10.18 27.14 -0.09
N ARG A 21 -9.48 27.24 1.05
CA ARG A 21 -8.81 26.11 1.68
C ARG A 21 -9.90 25.26 2.31
N THR A 22 -10.48 24.35 1.53
CA THR A 22 -11.40 23.32 2.03
C THR A 22 -10.71 22.66 3.22
N GLN A 23 -11.26 22.91 4.42
CA GLN A 23 -10.75 22.37 5.66
C GLN A 23 -10.91 20.86 5.58
N ARG A 24 -9.83 20.16 5.20
CA ARG A 24 -9.76 18.71 5.27
C ARG A 24 -10.05 18.34 6.72
N PRO A 25 -11.13 17.60 7.02
CA PRO A 25 -11.44 17.26 8.39
C PRO A 25 -10.23 16.53 8.96
N GLN A 26 -9.75 17.00 10.11
CA GLN A 26 -8.66 16.37 10.84
C GLN A 26 -9.18 15.02 11.35
N ARG A 27 -9.17 14.01 10.47
CA ARG A 27 -9.42 12.63 10.84
C ARG A 27 -8.41 12.32 11.93
N SER A 28 -8.92 12.17 13.16
CA SER A 28 -8.20 11.77 14.35
C SER A 28 -7.09 10.80 13.97
N ARG A 29 -5.86 11.31 13.95
CA ARG A 29 -4.66 10.52 13.66
C ARG A 29 -4.30 9.60 14.84
N TYR A 30 -5.21 9.42 15.79
CA TYR A 30 -4.88 8.87 17.11
C TYR A 30 -5.66 7.62 17.52
N SER A 31 -6.67 7.17 16.77
CA SER A 31 -7.40 5.93 17.13
C SER A 31 -7.38 4.88 16.04
N ARG A 32 -6.18 4.47 15.62
CA ARG A 32 -5.95 3.10 15.14
C ARG A 32 -4.55 2.66 15.57
N ARG A 33 -4.31 2.57 16.88
CA ARG A 33 -3.31 1.62 17.38
C ARG A 33 -3.82 0.25 16.93
N ARG A 34 -3.46 -0.14 15.70
CA ARG A 34 -3.59 -1.52 15.24
C ARG A 34 -2.79 -2.32 16.24
N THR A 35 -3.48 -2.98 17.16
CA THR A 35 -2.89 -3.99 18.04
C THR A 35 -1.98 -4.83 17.18
N ARG A 36 -0.69 -4.88 17.53
CA ARG A 36 0.29 -5.68 16.81
C ARG A 36 -0.20 -7.12 16.92
N LYS A 37 -0.79 -7.65 15.84
CA LYS A 37 -1.18 -9.05 15.77
C LYS A 37 0.08 -9.88 16.05
N LYS A 38 -0.02 -10.83 16.99
CA LYS A 38 1.05 -11.80 17.23
C LYS A 38 1.20 -12.65 15.96
N CYS A 39 2.43 -13.04 15.67
CA CYS A 39 2.73 -13.78 14.46
C CYS A 39 2.46 -15.26 14.71
N ALA A 40 1.47 -15.84 14.02
CA ALA A 40 1.13 -17.27 14.17
C ALA A 40 2.35 -18.20 14.07
N PHE A 41 3.24 -17.98 13.09
CA PHE A 41 4.47 -18.76 12.93
C PHE A 41 5.55 -18.55 14.01
N CYS A 42 5.40 -17.54 14.86
CA CYS A 42 6.29 -17.36 16.01
C CYS A 42 5.78 -18.08 17.25
N ASP A 43 4.46 -18.24 17.36
CA ASP A 43 3.83 -18.92 18.49
C ASP A 43 3.79 -20.45 18.24
N ASP A 44 3.63 -20.87 16.98
CA ASP A 44 3.59 -22.27 16.56
C ASP A 44 4.80 -22.63 15.68
N GLU A 45 5.78 -23.34 16.25
CA GLU A 45 6.96 -23.86 15.51
C GLU A 45 6.61 -25.01 14.55
N SER A 46 5.48 -25.69 14.77
CA SER A 46 5.01 -26.82 13.98
C SER A 46 4.41 -26.45 12.62
N LEU A 47 4.33 -25.15 12.29
CA LEU A 47 3.84 -24.63 11.01
C LEU A 47 5.00 -24.28 10.07
N PRO A 48 5.62 -25.25 9.37
CA PRO A 48 6.70 -24.98 8.44
C PRO A 48 6.18 -24.22 7.21
N ILE A 49 6.87 -23.13 6.87
CA ILE A 49 6.64 -22.37 5.64
C ILE A 49 7.37 -23.10 4.51
N ASP A 50 6.64 -23.95 3.78
CA ASP A 50 7.14 -24.72 2.64
C ASP A 50 6.43 -24.32 1.33
N TYR A 51 7.17 -24.32 0.23
CA TYR A 51 6.64 -24.00 -1.11
C TYR A 51 5.79 -25.12 -1.70
N LYS A 52 5.96 -26.36 -1.23
CA LYS A 52 5.19 -27.52 -1.68
C LYS A 52 3.74 -27.48 -1.21
N LYS A 53 3.46 -26.80 -0.09
CA LYS A 53 2.12 -26.68 0.49
C LYS A 53 1.37 -25.49 -0.09
N ALA A 54 0.90 -25.63 -1.33
CA ALA A 54 0.19 -24.55 -2.04
C ALA A 54 -1.03 -24.02 -1.27
N ASN A 55 -1.82 -24.90 -0.65
CA ASN A 55 -3.02 -24.54 0.13
C ASN A 55 -2.70 -23.56 1.27
N SER A 56 -1.60 -23.79 2.00
CA SER A 56 -1.19 -22.89 3.09
C SER A 56 -0.74 -21.52 2.57
N LEU A 57 -0.17 -21.47 1.36
CA LEU A 57 0.33 -20.25 0.74
C LEU A 57 -0.78 -19.43 0.05
N GLN A 58 -1.86 -20.06 -0.39
CA GLN A 58 -3.03 -19.39 -0.98
C GLN A 58 -3.65 -18.36 -0.03
N ASN A 59 -3.69 -18.64 1.28
CA ASN A 59 -4.17 -17.72 2.31
C ASN A 59 -3.35 -16.41 2.42
N TYR A 60 -2.14 -16.40 1.86
CA TYR A 60 -1.26 -15.23 1.81
C TYR A 60 -1.26 -14.55 0.43
N LEU A 61 -2.16 -14.96 -0.46
CA LEU A 61 -2.42 -14.33 -1.75
C LEU A 61 -3.79 -13.63 -1.74
N THR A 62 -3.85 -12.55 -2.50
CA THR A 62 -5.11 -11.87 -2.83
C THR A 62 -5.80 -12.64 -3.94
N ASP A 63 -7.08 -12.37 -4.16
CA ASP A 63 -7.88 -12.92 -5.26
C ASP A 63 -7.25 -12.68 -6.65
N ARG A 64 -6.35 -11.69 -6.75
CA ARG A 64 -5.60 -11.36 -7.97
C ARG A 64 -4.25 -12.05 -8.07
N GLY A 65 -3.95 -13.00 -7.19
CA GLY A 65 -2.65 -13.66 -7.12
C GLY A 65 -1.52 -12.73 -6.65
N LYS A 66 -1.78 -11.55 -6.06
CA LYS A 66 -0.73 -10.70 -5.44
C LYS A 66 -0.47 -11.13 -3.99
N ILE A 67 0.79 -11.04 -3.53
CA ILE A 67 1.16 -11.37 -2.15
C ILE A 67 0.56 -10.34 -1.17
N LEU A 68 -0.14 -10.80 -0.14
CA LEU A 68 -0.70 -9.92 0.88
C LEU A 68 0.42 -9.20 1.65
N PRO A 69 0.23 -7.92 1.99
CA PRO A 69 1.19 -7.21 2.82
C PRO A 69 1.14 -7.74 4.26
N ARG A 70 2.28 -7.67 4.96
CA ARG A 70 2.45 -8.06 6.38
C ARG A 70 1.33 -7.55 7.30
N ARG A 71 0.84 -6.32 7.07
CA ARG A 71 -0.21 -5.67 7.88
C ARG A 71 -1.59 -6.35 7.79
N ALA A 72 -1.83 -7.12 6.74
CA ALA A 72 -3.05 -7.89 6.56
C ALA A 72 -2.89 -9.29 7.16
N THR A 73 -1.75 -9.93 6.90
CA THR A 73 -1.43 -11.30 7.33
C THR A 73 -1.11 -11.41 8.83
N GLY A 74 -0.61 -10.34 9.45
CA GLY A 74 -0.24 -10.34 10.87
C GLY A 74 1.09 -11.06 11.18
N THR A 75 1.86 -11.45 10.15
CA THR A 75 3.13 -12.15 10.32
C THR A 75 4.27 -11.21 10.73
N CYS A 76 5.35 -11.73 11.31
CA CYS A 76 6.55 -10.93 11.58
C CYS A 76 7.36 -10.68 10.28
N ALA A 77 8.29 -9.72 10.29
CA ALA A 77 9.06 -9.39 9.08
C ALA A 77 9.90 -10.57 8.58
N ARG A 78 10.47 -11.37 9.50
CA ARG A 78 11.25 -12.57 9.18
C ARG A 78 10.40 -13.62 8.48
N HIS A 79 9.23 -13.94 9.02
CA HIS A 79 8.31 -14.92 8.43
C HIS A 79 7.70 -14.42 7.12
N GLN A 80 7.36 -13.14 7.01
CA GLN A 80 6.86 -12.58 5.75
C GLN A 80 7.88 -12.73 4.61
N ARG A 81 9.18 -12.55 4.87
CA ARG A 81 10.23 -12.78 3.85
C ARG A 81 10.28 -14.25 3.43
N ARG A 82 10.22 -15.18 4.40
CA ARG A 82 10.18 -16.63 4.11
C ARG A 82 8.96 -17.02 3.28
N ILE A 83 7.78 -16.50 3.62
CA ILE A 83 6.53 -16.71 2.86
C ILE A 83 6.68 -16.17 1.45
N ALA A 84 7.21 -14.96 1.28
CA ALA A 84 7.42 -14.38 -0.05
C ALA A 84 8.37 -15.22 -0.91
N VAL A 85 9.44 -15.77 -0.33
CA VAL A 85 10.36 -16.69 -1.04
C VAL A 85 9.64 -17.99 -1.40
N ALA A 86 8.88 -18.58 -0.48
CA ALA A 86 8.13 -19.80 -0.73
C ALA A 86 7.08 -19.62 -1.84
N ILE A 87 6.32 -18.52 -1.82
CA ILE A 87 5.35 -18.17 -2.87
C ILE A 87 6.05 -18.02 -4.22
N LYS A 88 7.19 -17.31 -4.27
CA LYS A 88 7.95 -17.16 -5.52
C LYS A 88 8.37 -18.52 -6.08
N ARG A 89 8.92 -19.40 -5.23
CA ARG A 89 9.28 -20.78 -5.61
C ARG A 89 8.07 -21.58 -6.11
N ALA A 90 6.96 -21.53 -5.38
CA ALA A 90 5.72 -22.20 -5.75
C ALA A 90 5.19 -21.74 -7.13
N ARG A 91 5.32 -20.44 -7.44
CA ARG A 91 4.96 -19.91 -8.76
C ARG A 91 5.88 -20.42 -9.88
N HIS A 92 7.19 -20.52 -9.63
CA HIS A 92 8.10 -21.11 -10.62
C HIS A 92 7.79 -22.59 -10.91
N LEU A 93 7.21 -23.30 -9.95
CA LEU A 93 6.77 -24.69 -10.08
C LEU A 93 5.32 -24.84 -10.55
N ALA A 94 4.68 -23.74 -11.00
CA ALA A 94 3.27 -23.70 -11.40
C ALA A 94 2.25 -24.17 -10.34
N LEU A 95 2.64 -24.21 -9.05
CA LEU A 95 1.74 -24.54 -7.94
C LEU A 95 0.81 -23.38 -7.54
N LEU A 96 1.20 -22.14 -7.86
CA LEU A 96 0.44 -20.93 -7.61
C LEU A 96 0.46 -20.02 -8.85
N PRO A 97 -0.65 -19.30 -9.14
CA PRO A 97 -0.72 -18.43 -10.30
C PRO A 97 0.03 -17.10 -10.11
N PHE A 98 0.46 -16.52 -11.24
CA PHE A 98 1.10 -15.19 -11.29
C PHE A 98 0.09 -14.05 -11.44
N THR A 99 -1.01 -14.28 -12.16
CA THR A 99 -2.00 -13.26 -12.54
C THR A 99 -3.40 -13.68 -12.11
N ALA A 100 -4.29 -12.68 -12.02
CA ALA A 100 -5.68 -12.86 -11.65
C ALA A 100 -6.46 -13.70 -12.67
N ASP A 101 -6.03 -13.70 -13.93
CA ASP A 101 -6.74 -14.38 -15.02
C ASP A 101 -6.70 -15.91 -14.83
N HIS A 102 -5.62 -16.43 -14.26
CA HIS A 102 -5.51 -17.85 -13.91
C HIS A 102 -6.32 -18.26 -12.67
N MET A 103 -6.89 -17.32 -11.91
CA MET A 103 -7.72 -17.61 -10.72
C MET A 103 -9.22 -17.53 -11.00
N ARG A 104 -9.66 -16.93 -12.13
CA ARG A 104 -11.08 -16.77 -12.49
C ARG A 104 -11.64 -17.89 -13.37
N SER A 105 -10.83 -18.90 -13.66
CA SER A 105 -11.31 -20.12 -14.33
C SER A 105 -12.09 -20.97 -13.33
N GLY A 106 -13.32 -20.56 -13.03
CA GLY A 106 -14.26 -21.23 -12.14
C GLY A 106 -15.67 -20.76 -12.42
#